data_AF-A0A251QC15-F1
#
_entry.id   AF-A0A251QC15-F1
#
_cell.length_a   1.000
_cell.length_b   1.000
_cell.length_c   1.000
_cell.angle_alpha   90.00
_cell.angle_beta   90.00
_cell.angle_gamma   90.00
#
_symmetry.space_group_name_H-M   'P 1'
#
loop_
_entity.id
_entity.type
_entity.pdbx_description
1 polymer ?
#
loop_
_entity_poly.entity_id
_entity_poly.type
_entity_poly.pdbx_seq_one_letter_code
_entity_poly.pdbx_strand_id
1 'polypeptide(L)'
;MAKKRSRNKSSTRANPSSAQQGTLSSAQRDPHTGVSAACAKPVALQADPSPLSAQTAASSMERTWVSFFKPIQQGPSSSAQRDPHSGVSAACAKPVALQADPGPFSAQEGSSSSAQTAAAYEASLSVANTTAAPAPAQRLYARCLLKEFSKNRHQWDEEQSKRGFQNILRSLAGKVAHLGSKGIAHGRLTGENILVIGNKAENLEVEILDTPKKYNRALPSYREQFRTLASKMVDAWEATCPLASKHFLKMLEHCIPWFYFKQLQWHPLLLSSNEVAMFIFHLYTHLDVEKKGWKKDYKRLIAREKVDFGEIISGTFRGAFSFAKVYSYPRVVYDPNAQGALMFFRHALVHVNDYIYKALEKENVKPEEIAADALLTQEEIVNTLVHFFPKVPLELFNYMLYKGIDINAVI
;
A
#
# COMPACT_ATOMS: atom_id res chain seq x y z
N MET A 1 -32.10 -72.34 -24.76
CA MET A 1 -33.33 -73.13 -24.58
C MET A 1 -34.49 -72.21 -24.15
N ALA A 2 -35.73 -72.73 -24.18
CA ALA A 2 -36.98 -72.27 -23.51
C ALA A 2 -36.93 -71.03 -22.57
N LYS A 3 -37.75 -69.96 -22.78
CA LYS A 3 -39.15 -69.73 -22.29
C LYS A 3 -39.21 -69.38 -20.76
N LYS A 4 -40.09 -68.50 -20.23
CA LYS A 4 -41.34 -67.84 -20.73
C LYS A 4 -41.84 -66.71 -19.78
N ARG A 5 -42.38 -65.60 -20.33
CA ARG A 5 -43.56 -64.76 -19.86
C ARG A 5 -43.51 -64.10 -18.45
N SER A 6 -44.26 -63.03 -18.12
CA SER A 6 -45.08 -61.96 -18.80
C SER A 6 -45.35 -60.83 -17.75
N ARG A 7 -46.17 -59.76 -17.86
CA ARG A 7 -47.33 -59.27 -18.65
C ARG A 7 -47.29 -57.70 -18.58
N ASN A 8 -47.62 -56.88 -19.59
CA ASN A 8 -48.96 -56.45 -20.09
C ASN A 8 -49.91 -55.91 -18.99
N LYS A 9 -50.58 -54.74 -19.05
CA LYS A 9 -50.97 -53.72 -20.09
C LYS A 9 -51.06 -52.32 -19.39
N SER A 10 -50.84 -51.11 -19.94
CA SER A 10 -51.20 -50.38 -21.19
C SER A 10 -52.64 -49.80 -21.27
N SER A 11 -52.83 -48.46 -21.25
CA SER A 11 -53.96 -47.67 -21.82
C SER A 11 -53.86 -46.16 -21.42
N THR A 12 -54.34 -45.11 -22.11
CA THR A 12 -54.46 -44.81 -23.57
C THR A 12 -54.46 -43.28 -23.82
N ARG A 13 -53.56 -42.87 -24.73
CA ARG A 13 -53.46 -41.65 -25.57
C ARG A 13 -54.76 -40.94 -26.03
N ALA A 14 -54.78 -39.60 -26.02
CA ALA A 14 -55.52 -38.76 -26.99
C ALA A 14 -55.01 -37.28 -27.07
N ASN A 15 -54.57 -36.86 -28.28
CA ASN A 15 -54.54 -35.47 -28.80
C ASN A 15 -55.58 -35.43 -29.98
N PRO A 16 -55.73 -34.41 -30.87
CA PRO A 16 -55.04 -33.11 -31.03
C PRO A 16 -55.95 -31.89 -31.45
N SER A 17 -55.32 -30.74 -31.76
CA SER A 17 -55.73 -29.76 -32.83
C SER A 17 -57.05 -28.95 -32.68
N SER A 18 -57.29 -27.80 -33.36
CA SER A 18 -56.38 -26.84 -34.06
C SER A 18 -57.09 -25.54 -34.53
N ALA A 19 -56.37 -24.41 -34.46
CA ALA A 19 -56.29 -23.31 -35.47
C ALA A 19 -57.44 -22.29 -35.73
N GLN A 20 -57.00 -21.19 -36.38
CA GLN A 20 -57.74 -20.06 -37.01
C GLN A 20 -58.52 -19.07 -36.11
N GLN A 21 -58.92 -17.88 -36.58
CA GLN A 21 -58.18 -16.73 -37.18
C GLN A 21 -59.18 -15.57 -37.50
N GLY A 22 -58.80 -14.31 -37.26
CA GLY A 22 -59.48 -13.09 -37.77
C GLY A 22 -60.76 -12.63 -37.04
N THR A 23 -61.27 -11.40 -37.22
CA THR A 23 -60.65 -10.11 -37.64
C THR A 23 -61.65 -8.95 -37.37
N LEU A 24 -61.16 -7.77 -36.95
CA LEU A 24 -61.72 -6.40 -37.15
C LEU A 24 -63.22 -6.08 -36.84
N SER A 25 -63.48 -5.05 -36.02
CA SER A 25 -63.81 -3.67 -36.49
C SER A 25 -64.64 -2.80 -35.50
N SER A 26 -64.18 -1.56 -35.23
CA SER A 26 -64.97 -0.32 -34.89
C SER A 26 -65.98 -0.35 -33.70
N ALA A 27 -66.49 0.74 -33.09
CA ALA A 27 -66.28 2.20 -33.19
C ALA A 27 -66.49 2.82 -31.78
N GLN A 28 -65.71 3.83 -31.32
CA GLN A 28 -66.02 5.28 -31.39
C GLN A 28 -67.19 5.78 -30.49
N ARG A 29 -66.89 6.47 -29.36
CA ARG A 29 -67.45 7.80 -28.94
C ARG A 29 -67.08 8.22 -27.49
N ASP A 30 -66.33 9.33 -27.39
CA ASP A 30 -66.41 10.38 -26.35
C ASP A 30 -67.64 11.30 -26.62
N PRO A 31 -67.99 12.37 -25.83
CA PRO A 31 -67.27 13.10 -24.75
C PRO A 31 -68.15 13.28 -23.45
N HIS A 32 -68.16 14.31 -22.56
CA HIS A 32 -67.73 15.74 -22.59
C HIS A 32 -67.67 16.42 -21.17
N THR A 33 -66.62 17.25 -20.94
CA THR A 33 -66.55 18.53 -20.15
C THR A 33 -66.93 18.67 -18.66
N GLY A 34 -66.10 19.44 -17.92
CA GLY A 34 -66.39 20.16 -16.64
C GLY A 34 -65.18 20.25 -15.68
N VAL A 35 -64.33 21.29 -15.63
CA VAL A 35 -64.49 22.69 -15.09
C VAL A 35 -64.64 22.72 -13.54
N SER A 36 -63.87 23.47 -12.70
CA SER A 36 -62.61 24.25 -12.84
C SER A 36 -62.09 24.73 -11.44
N ALA A 37 -60.81 25.15 -11.35
CA ALA A 37 -60.19 26.02 -10.31
C ALA A 37 -60.09 25.44 -8.85
N ALA A 38 -59.29 25.97 -7.90
CA ALA A 38 -58.40 27.13 -7.85
C ALA A 38 -57.14 26.91 -6.96
N CYS A 39 -56.27 27.93 -6.89
CA CYS A 39 -54.95 27.97 -6.25
C CYS A 39 -54.88 27.70 -4.73
N ALA A 40 -53.76 27.09 -4.27
CA ALA A 40 -53.03 27.51 -3.06
C ALA A 40 -51.57 26.98 -3.01
N LYS A 41 -50.67 27.77 -2.43
CA LYS A 41 -49.32 27.41 -1.90
C LYS A 41 -49.09 28.33 -0.69
N PRO A 42 -48.43 27.88 0.41
CA PRO A 42 -46.96 27.84 0.37
C PRO A 42 -46.27 26.73 1.19
N VAL A 43 -44.99 26.53 0.83
CA VAL A 43 -43.80 26.15 1.62
C VAL A 43 -43.97 25.68 3.08
N ALA A 44 -43.48 24.46 3.35
CA ALA A 44 -42.72 24.15 4.57
C ALA A 44 -41.75 22.95 4.37
N LEU A 45 -40.48 23.16 4.75
CA LEU A 45 -39.40 22.22 5.13
C LEU A 45 -39.13 20.91 4.35
N GLN A 46 -37.82 20.68 4.11
CA GLN A 46 -37.25 19.43 3.58
C GLN A 46 -37.03 18.39 4.70
N ALA A 47 -37.01 17.11 4.32
CA ALA A 47 -36.35 16.04 5.07
C ALA A 47 -35.58 15.14 4.09
N ASP A 48 -34.36 14.74 4.42
CA ASP A 48 -33.45 14.09 3.48
C ASP A 48 -33.78 12.60 3.21
N PRO A 49 -33.79 12.16 1.93
CA PRO A 49 -33.83 10.74 1.59
C PRO A 49 -32.46 10.09 1.87
N SER A 50 -32.34 9.42 3.01
CA SER A 50 -31.12 8.71 3.42
C SER A 50 -30.70 7.60 2.42
N PRO A 51 -29.38 7.37 2.20
CA PRO A 51 -28.88 6.64 1.04
C PRO A 51 -28.90 5.10 1.18
N LEU A 52 -30.10 4.49 1.12
CA LEU A 52 -30.28 3.03 1.04
C LEU A 52 -29.67 2.40 -0.24
N SER A 53 -29.38 3.20 -1.27
CA SER A 53 -28.80 2.75 -2.54
C SER A 53 -27.35 2.24 -2.44
N ALA A 54 -26.60 2.60 -1.39
CA ALA A 54 -25.19 2.23 -1.25
C ALA A 54 -24.98 0.74 -0.90
N GLN A 55 -25.82 0.16 -0.05
CA GLN A 55 -25.65 -1.22 0.43
C GLN A 55 -25.89 -2.25 -0.68
N THR A 56 -26.90 -2.05 -1.53
CA THR A 56 -27.22 -2.98 -2.63
C THR A 56 -26.07 -3.06 -3.64
N ALA A 57 -25.43 -1.93 -3.95
CA ALA A 57 -24.29 -1.86 -4.87
C ALA A 57 -23.06 -2.62 -4.35
N ALA A 58 -22.81 -2.58 -3.03
CA ALA A 58 -21.71 -3.29 -2.40
C ALA A 58 -21.78 -4.81 -2.68
N SER A 59 -22.95 -5.44 -2.51
CA SER A 59 -23.15 -6.89 -2.69
C SER A 59 -22.86 -7.42 -4.12
N SER A 60 -22.81 -6.53 -5.11
CA SER A 60 -22.43 -6.82 -6.49
C SER A 60 -20.93 -6.56 -6.71
N MET A 61 -20.43 -5.42 -6.23
CA MET A 61 -19.00 -5.09 -6.31
C MET A 61 -18.11 -6.06 -5.52
N GLU A 62 -18.56 -6.57 -4.37
CA GLU A 62 -17.86 -7.61 -3.61
C GLU A 62 -17.55 -8.83 -4.48
N ARG A 63 -18.48 -9.27 -5.35
CA ARG A 63 -18.26 -10.42 -6.24
C ARG A 63 -17.19 -10.11 -7.29
N THR A 64 -17.25 -8.92 -7.87
CA THR A 64 -16.27 -8.42 -8.86
C THR A 64 -14.88 -8.24 -8.25
N TRP A 65 -14.76 -7.87 -6.98
CA TRP A 65 -13.46 -7.77 -6.29
C TRP A 65 -12.95 -9.10 -5.76
N VAL A 66 -13.82 -10.00 -5.29
CA VAL A 66 -13.45 -11.35 -4.81
C VAL A 66 -12.87 -12.22 -5.94
N SER A 67 -13.19 -11.96 -7.21
CA SER A 67 -12.49 -12.59 -8.34
C SER A 67 -11.11 -11.98 -8.62
N PHE A 68 -10.82 -10.73 -8.23
CA PHE A 68 -9.54 -10.07 -8.53
C PHE A 68 -8.38 -10.48 -7.62
N PHE A 69 -8.65 -10.75 -6.34
CA PHE A 69 -7.59 -11.10 -5.36
C PHE A 69 -7.74 -12.50 -4.73
N LYS A 70 -8.60 -13.37 -5.28
CA LYS A 70 -8.50 -14.81 -5.02
C LYS A 70 -7.10 -15.30 -5.45
N PRO A 71 -6.35 -16.03 -4.60
CA PRO A 71 -5.10 -16.64 -5.03
C PRO A 71 -5.33 -17.60 -6.20
N ILE A 72 -4.41 -17.60 -7.16
CA ILE A 72 -4.29 -18.73 -8.09
C ILE A 72 -3.83 -19.92 -7.25
N GLN A 73 -4.68 -20.95 -7.13
CA GLN A 73 -4.29 -22.20 -6.51
C GLN A 73 -3.22 -22.86 -7.38
N GLN A 74 -1.98 -22.85 -6.90
CA GLN A 74 -0.95 -23.71 -7.46
C GLN A 74 -1.32 -25.16 -7.13
N GLY A 75 -1.17 -26.06 -8.11
CA GLY A 75 -1.48 -27.48 -7.96
C GLY A 75 -0.63 -28.17 -6.88
N PRO A 76 -1.04 -29.35 -6.40
CA PRO A 76 -0.41 -30.00 -5.26
C PRO A 76 1.05 -30.34 -5.52
N SER A 77 1.96 -29.77 -4.73
CA SER A 77 3.34 -30.19 -4.65
C SER A 77 3.42 -31.62 -4.07
N SER A 78 4.22 -32.49 -4.69
CA SER A 78 4.45 -33.85 -4.19
C SER A 78 5.21 -33.84 -2.86
N SER A 79 4.68 -34.55 -1.88
CA SER A 79 5.34 -34.75 -0.58
C SER A 79 6.43 -35.81 -0.66
N ALA A 80 7.63 -35.50 -0.19
CA ALA A 80 8.65 -36.49 0.15
C ALA A 80 8.84 -36.53 1.67
N GLN A 81 8.65 -37.70 2.28
CA GLN A 81 8.90 -37.92 3.71
C GLN A 81 10.41 -37.96 3.99
N ARG A 82 10.79 -37.52 5.20
CA ARG A 82 11.81 -38.19 6.02
C ARG A 82 11.58 -37.88 7.50
N ASP A 83 11.69 -38.93 8.31
CA ASP A 83 11.48 -38.92 9.76
C ASP A 83 12.81 -38.71 10.53
N PRO A 84 12.78 -38.45 11.86
CA PRO A 84 13.85 -37.71 12.53
C PRO A 84 14.93 -38.56 13.20
N HIS A 85 16.00 -37.89 13.64
CA HIS A 85 16.91 -38.41 14.66
C HIS A 85 16.94 -37.51 15.90
N SER A 86 17.03 -38.16 17.06
CA SER A 86 17.01 -37.58 18.40
C SER A 86 18.40 -37.16 18.89
N GLY A 87 18.47 -36.09 19.70
CA GLY A 87 19.63 -35.73 20.50
C GLY A 87 19.19 -35.07 21.82
N VAL A 88 19.66 -35.58 22.97
CA VAL A 88 19.20 -35.18 24.31
C VAL A 88 20.40 -34.82 25.18
N SER A 89 20.33 -33.69 25.91
CA SER A 89 20.79 -33.54 27.31
C SER A 89 20.63 -32.10 27.82
N ALA A 90 20.66 -31.93 29.14
CA ALA A 90 20.53 -30.64 29.82
C ALA A 90 21.41 -30.55 31.08
N ALA A 91 21.93 -29.35 31.36
CA ALA A 91 22.38 -28.85 32.68
C ALA A 91 22.38 -27.30 32.58
N CYS A 92 21.90 -26.47 33.51
CA CYS A 92 21.94 -26.45 34.98
C CYS A 92 23.31 -26.10 35.59
N ALA A 93 23.60 -24.79 35.72
CA ALA A 93 24.41 -24.24 36.81
C ALA A 93 24.14 -22.74 37.07
N LYS A 94 23.97 -22.39 38.34
CA LYS A 94 23.93 -21.06 38.98
C LYS A 94 24.02 -21.31 40.50
N PRO A 95 24.34 -20.33 41.37
CA PRO A 95 24.99 -19.03 41.16
C PRO A 95 26.24 -18.86 42.07
N VAL A 96 26.90 -17.70 42.00
CA VAL A 96 27.66 -17.10 43.12
C VAL A 96 27.33 -15.60 43.16
N ALA A 97 27.32 -15.01 44.35
CA ALA A 97 27.14 -13.57 44.58
C ALA A 97 28.11 -13.09 45.67
N LEU A 98 28.50 -11.82 45.62
CA LEU A 98 29.16 -11.11 46.73
C LEU A 98 28.90 -9.60 46.60
N GLN A 99 28.85 -8.90 47.73
CA GLN A 99 28.70 -7.45 47.85
C GLN A 99 29.99 -6.86 48.41
N ALA A 100 30.34 -5.61 48.05
CA ALA A 100 30.88 -4.60 48.99
C ALA A 100 31.03 -3.22 48.31
N ASP A 101 30.55 -2.19 49.00
CA ASP A 101 30.96 -0.76 48.96
C ASP A 101 31.68 -0.47 50.32
N PRO A 102 32.30 0.71 50.61
CA PRO A 102 32.28 2.00 49.91
C PRO A 102 33.67 2.67 49.68
N GLY A 103 33.68 3.91 49.17
CA GLY A 103 34.86 4.80 49.01
C GLY A 103 35.32 5.52 50.31
N PRO A 104 35.81 6.79 50.31
CA PRO A 104 35.91 7.81 49.23
C PRO A 104 37.32 8.47 49.12
N PHE A 105 37.49 9.55 48.31
CA PHE A 105 38.22 10.79 48.69
C PHE A 105 38.14 11.94 47.64
N SER A 106 38.57 13.13 48.09
CA SER A 106 38.31 14.51 47.66
C SER A 106 38.88 15.06 46.33
N ALA A 107 38.21 16.12 45.85
CA ALA A 107 38.49 17.02 44.73
C ALA A 107 39.77 17.90 44.83
N GLN A 108 40.12 18.59 43.73
CA GLN A 108 40.59 19.99 43.78
C GLN A 108 40.31 20.77 42.46
N GLU A 109 40.32 22.11 42.53
CA GLU A 109 40.03 23.07 41.44
C GLU A 109 41.31 23.65 40.78
N GLY A 110 41.19 24.28 39.60
CA GLY A 110 42.24 25.08 38.95
C GLY A 110 41.73 25.78 37.68
N SER A 111 42.14 27.03 37.40
CA SER A 111 41.50 27.87 36.37
C SER A 111 42.43 28.94 35.74
N SER A 112 41.93 29.60 34.69
CA SER A 112 42.34 30.88 34.06
C SER A 112 43.34 30.91 32.89
N SER A 113 43.26 32.02 32.13
CA SER A 113 43.95 32.39 30.87
C SER A 113 45.32 33.11 31.13
N SER A 114 46.07 33.79 30.23
CA SER A 114 45.90 34.41 28.89
C SER A 114 47.30 34.92 28.42
N ALA A 115 47.60 35.43 27.20
CA ALA A 115 47.07 35.36 25.82
C ALA A 115 48.00 36.21 24.88
N GLN A 116 47.76 36.24 23.56
CA GLN A 116 48.44 37.09 22.53
C GLN A 116 49.92 36.70 22.24
N THR A 117 50.58 37.02 21.11
CA THR A 117 50.52 38.19 20.20
C THR A 117 50.77 37.80 18.72
N ALA A 118 50.47 38.70 17.76
CA ALA A 118 50.55 38.47 16.32
C ALA A 118 51.76 39.12 15.61
N ALA A 119 52.04 38.68 14.39
CA ALA A 119 52.84 39.38 13.37
C ALA A 119 52.31 39.00 11.97
N ALA A 120 52.42 39.90 10.99
CA ALA A 120 51.92 39.70 9.62
C ALA A 120 52.92 40.24 8.59
N TYR A 121 52.94 39.67 7.38
CA TYR A 121 53.56 40.28 6.21
C TYR A 121 52.92 39.77 4.89
N GLU A 122 52.50 40.70 4.05
CA GLU A 122 52.10 40.52 2.64
C GLU A 122 53.33 40.56 1.72
N ALA A 123 53.33 40.21 0.42
CA ALA A 123 52.51 39.31 -0.42
C ALA A 123 53.25 39.20 -1.77
N SER A 124 52.91 38.24 -2.64
CA SER A 124 53.27 38.28 -4.07
C SER A 124 52.38 37.37 -4.91
N LEU A 125 51.89 37.89 -6.03
CA LEU A 125 51.11 37.13 -7.02
C LEU A 125 52.04 36.48 -8.05
N SER A 126 51.66 35.29 -8.53
CA SER A 126 51.74 34.96 -9.96
C SER A 126 50.54 34.09 -10.36
N VAL A 127 50.27 33.97 -11.66
CA VAL A 127 48.95 33.58 -12.17
C VAL A 127 49.00 32.28 -12.99
N ALA A 128 48.08 31.36 -12.70
CA ALA A 128 47.65 30.31 -13.63
C ALA A 128 46.17 29.94 -13.36
N ASN A 129 45.26 30.50 -14.16
CA ASN A 129 43.82 30.18 -14.06
C ASN A 129 43.50 28.84 -14.72
N THR A 130 43.06 27.86 -13.93
CA THR A 130 42.15 26.79 -14.41
C THR A 130 41.00 26.64 -13.43
N THR A 131 40.23 27.72 -13.25
CA THR A 131 38.91 27.65 -12.60
C THR A 131 37.98 26.85 -13.50
N ALA A 132 37.96 25.53 -13.30
CA ALA A 132 36.90 24.69 -13.81
C ALA A 132 35.57 25.32 -13.37
N ALA A 133 34.68 25.62 -14.32
CA ALA A 133 33.41 26.26 -14.00
C ALA A 133 32.70 25.42 -12.92
N PRO A 134 32.26 26.03 -11.79
CA PRO A 134 31.67 25.27 -10.70
C PRO A 134 30.49 24.47 -11.25
N ALA A 135 30.52 23.15 -11.03
CA ALA A 135 29.51 22.23 -11.58
C ALA A 135 28.12 22.81 -11.29
N PRO A 136 27.26 22.96 -12.32
CA PRO A 136 26.14 23.88 -12.28
C PRO A 136 25.25 23.59 -11.07
N ALA A 137 25.29 24.50 -10.10
CA ALA A 137 24.73 24.30 -8.76
C ALA A 137 23.31 23.75 -8.86
N GLN A 138 23.09 22.59 -8.21
CA GLN A 138 21.94 21.72 -8.43
C GLN A 138 20.64 22.53 -8.54
N ARG A 139 20.13 22.69 -9.77
CA ARG A 139 18.87 23.38 -10.05
C ARG A 139 17.69 22.46 -9.76
N LEU A 140 17.60 22.07 -8.48
CA LEU A 140 16.48 21.35 -7.89
C LEU A 140 15.16 22.01 -8.34
N TYR A 141 14.29 21.21 -8.97
CA TYR A 141 13.21 21.71 -9.82
C TYR A 141 12.08 22.40 -9.05
N ALA A 142 12.25 23.69 -8.75
CA ALA A 142 11.20 24.51 -8.15
C ALA A 142 9.86 24.41 -8.92
N ARG A 143 9.93 24.39 -10.27
CA ARG A 143 8.78 24.17 -11.16
C ARG A 143 9.27 23.79 -12.58
N CYS A 144 8.80 22.71 -13.17
CA CYS A 144 9.10 22.33 -14.58
C CYS A 144 8.04 21.41 -15.17
N LEU A 145 8.04 21.18 -16.50
CA LEU A 145 7.13 20.21 -17.12
C LEU A 145 7.66 18.77 -16.93
N LEU A 146 6.77 17.80 -16.79
CA LEU A 146 7.13 16.39 -16.61
C LEU A 146 8.00 15.84 -17.75
N LYS A 147 7.83 16.36 -18.98
CA LYS A 147 8.68 16.07 -20.14
C LYS A 147 10.11 16.57 -19.97
N GLU A 148 10.32 17.66 -19.25
CA GLU A 148 11.64 18.24 -18.96
C GLU A 148 12.28 17.50 -17.79
N PHE A 149 11.53 17.26 -16.71
CA PHE A 149 11.93 16.40 -15.60
C PHE A 149 12.42 15.03 -16.09
N SER A 150 11.63 14.39 -16.95
CA SER A 150 11.95 13.05 -17.50
C SER A 150 13.20 12.99 -18.38
N LYS A 151 13.66 14.13 -18.93
CA LYS A 151 14.92 14.23 -19.70
C LYS A 151 16.14 14.39 -18.80
N ASN A 152 15.97 14.84 -17.57
CA ASN A 152 17.07 15.25 -16.68
C ASN A 152 17.41 14.20 -15.60
N ARG A 153 17.03 12.93 -15.82
CA ARG A 153 17.33 11.80 -14.91
C ARG A 153 18.80 11.75 -14.46
N HIS A 154 19.73 12.13 -15.33
CA HIS A 154 21.18 12.16 -15.05
C HIS A 154 21.62 13.05 -13.88
N GLN A 155 20.74 13.91 -13.34
CA GLN A 155 21.04 14.72 -12.16
C GLN A 155 20.89 13.95 -10.84
N TRP A 156 20.13 12.85 -10.84
CA TRP A 156 19.73 12.06 -9.68
C TRP A 156 20.24 10.63 -9.83
N ASP A 157 20.47 9.94 -8.71
CA ASP A 157 20.71 8.49 -8.73
C ASP A 157 19.42 7.70 -9.08
N GLU A 158 19.52 6.37 -9.16
CA GLU A 158 18.41 5.50 -9.53
C GLU A 158 17.30 5.47 -8.47
N GLU A 159 17.66 5.55 -7.18
CA GLU A 159 16.70 5.49 -6.07
C GLU A 159 15.95 6.83 -5.92
N GLN A 160 16.65 7.96 -6.00
CA GLN A 160 16.07 9.30 -6.10
C GLN A 160 15.16 9.41 -7.35
N SER A 161 15.62 8.91 -8.50
CA SER A 161 14.79 8.88 -9.72
C SER A 161 13.51 8.07 -9.50
N LYS A 162 13.62 6.84 -9.00
CA LYS A 162 12.48 5.97 -8.66
C LYS A 162 11.53 6.68 -7.69
N ARG A 163 12.06 7.28 -6.61
CA ARG A 163 11.27 7.97 -5.58
C ARG A 163 10.54 9.20 -6.11
N GLY A 164 11.18 10.01 -6.96
CA GLY A 164 10.53 11.14 -7.63
C GLY A 164 9.36 10.71 -8.51
N PHE A 165 9.55 9.68 -9.33
CA PHE A 165 8.48 9.15 -10.18
C PHE A 165 7.36 8.45 -9.37
N GLN A 166 7.66 7.76 -8.27
CA GLN A 166 6.64 7.26 -7.33
C GLN A 166 5.74 8.42 -6.83
N ASN A 167 6.36 9.52 -6.39
CA ASN A 167 5.67 10.69 -5.88
C ASN A 167 4.84 11.42 -6.95
N ILE A 168 5.40 11.56 -8.17
CA ILE A 168 4.68 12.08 -9.34
C ILE A 168 3.43 11.23 -9.62
N LEU A 169 3.53 9.90 -9.67
CA LEU A 169 2.38 9.02 -9.89
C LEU A 169 1.36 9.10 -8.75
N ARG A 170 1.81 9.19 -7.49
CA ARG A 170 0.95 9.37 -6.31
C ARG A 170 0.15 10.66 -6.42
N SER A 171 0.82 11.81 -6.54
CA SER A 171 0.16 13.11 -6.65
C SER A 171 -0.79 13.16 -7.86
N LEU A 172 -0.36 12.62 -9.03
CA LEU A 172 -1.18 12.56 -10.23
C LEU A 172 -2.44 11.70 -10.06
N ALA A 173 -2.35 10.55 -9.38
CA ALA A 173 -3.51 9.71 -9.07
C ALA A 173 -4.54 10.46 -8.22
N GLY A 174 -4.06 11.24 -7.24
CA GLY A 174 -4.88 12.13 -6.41
C GLY A 174 -5.59 13.22 -7.23
N LYS A 175 -4.85 13.98 -8.06
CA LYS A 175 -5.46 15.03 -8.90
C LYS A 175 -6.46 14.42 -9.91
N VAL A 176 -6.14 13.29 -10.55
CA VAL A 176 -7.05 12.58 -11.48
C VAL A 176 -8.30 12.06 -10.77
N ALA A 177 -8.19 11.52 -9.55
CA ALA A 177 -9.34 11.12 -8.74
C ALA A 177 -10.26 12.32 -8.41
N HIS A 178 -9.68 13.47 -8.08
CA HIS A 178 -10.39 14.70 -7.75
C HIS A 178 -11.13 15.31 -8.96
N LEU A 179 -10.52 15.28 -10.15
CA LEU A 179 -11.22 15.67 -11.39
C LEU A 179 -12.36 14.71 -11.71
N GLY A 180 -12.13 13.40 -11.53
CA GLY A 180 -13.14 12.36 -11.67
C GLY A 180 -14.35 12.53 -10.76
N SER A 181 -14.15 12.89 -9.49
CA SER A 181 -15.26 13.15 -8.54
C SER A 181 -16.05 14.41 -8.87
N LYS A 182 -15.45 15.38 -9.56
CA LYS A 182 -16.13 16.56 -10.15
C LYS A 182 -16.80 16.29 -11.50
N GLY A 183 -16.80 15.05 -11.98
CA GLY A 183 -17.34 14.66 -13.30
C GLY A 183 -16.43 15.01 -14.48
N ILE A 184 -15.24 15.57 -14.24
CA ILE A 184 -14.27 15.98 -15.27
C ILE A 184 -13.38 14.76 -15.59
N ALA A 185 -13.95 13.77 -16.28
CA ALA A 185 -13.30 12.49 -16.56
C ALA A 185 -12.38 12.48 -17.81
N HIS A 186 -12.41 13.55 -18.62
CA HIS A 186 -11.70 13.65 -19.91
C HIS A 186 -10.93 14.96 -20.00
N GLY A 187 -9.76 14.93 -20.63
CA GLY A 187 -8.83 16.05 -20.73
C GLY A 187 -7.47 15.61 -21.30
N ARG A 188 -6.43 16.44 -21.16
CA ARG A 188 -5.05 16.12 -21.58
C ARG A 188 -4.20 15.75 -20.36
N LEU A 189 -3.39 14.71 -20.49
CA LEU A 189 -2.53 14.19 -19.41
C LEU A 189 -1.19 13.69 -19.99
N THR A 190 -0.48 14.59 -20.68
CA THR A 190 0.80 14.33 -21.33
C THR A 190 1.95 14.99 -20.56
N GLY A 191 3.20 14.68 -20.92
CA GLY A 191 4.38 15.25 -20.25
C GLY A 191 4.51 16.77 -20.40
N GLU A 192 3.85 17.37 -21.39
CA GLU A 192 3.72 18.81 -21.62
C GLU A 192 2.61 19.46 -20.79
N ASN A 193 1.63 18.66 -20.32
CA ASN A 193 0.44 19.14 -19.60
C ASN A 193 0.46 18.81 -18.10
N ILE A 194 1.53 18.16 -17.63
CA ILE A 194 1.77 17.85 -16.23
C ILE A 194 2.96 18.71 -15.77
N LEU A 195 2.72 19.54 -14.77
CA LEU A 195 3.70 20.43 -14.16
C LEU A 195 4.19 19.78 -12.86
N VAL A 196 5.49 19.50 -12.76
CA VAL A 196 6.14 18.99 -11.55
C VAL A 196 6.57 20.16 -10.67
N ILE A 197 6.32 20.05 -9.37
CA ILE A 197 6.64 21.05 -8.35
C ILE A 197 7.31 20.33 -7.17
N GLY A 198 8.50 20.73 -6.77
CA GLY A 198 9.17 20.17 -5.60
C GLY A 198 10.68 20.09 -5.79
N ASN A 199 11.44 20.46 -4.75
CA ASN A 199 12.90 20.55 -4.82
C ASN A 199 13.63 19.25 -4.42
N LYS A 200 12.93 18.18 -4.05
CA LYS A 200 13.53 16.88 -3.72
C LYS A 200 12.68 15.71 -4.19
N ALA A 201 13.29 14.53 -4.34
CA ALA A 201 12.57 13.32 -4.72
C ALA A 201 11.41 12.98 -3.76
N GLU A 202 11.56 13.28 -2.47
CA GLU A 202 10.56 13.00 -1.43
C GLU A 202 9.34 13.93 -1.45
N ASN A 203 9.44 15.13 -2.04
CA ASN A 203 8.41 16.18 -1.98
C ASN A 203 7.83 16.63 -3.34
N LEU A 204 8.00 15.83 -4.40
CA LEU A 204 7.40 16.13 -5.70
C LEU A 204 5.88 16.01 -5.67
N GLU A 205 5.20 17.12 -5.98
CA GLU A 205 3.79 17.18 -6.38
C GLU A 205 3.64 17.47 -7.88
N VAL A 206 2.42 17.32 -8.39
CA VAL A 206 2.08 17.72 -9.76
C VAL A 206 0.79 18.52 -9.88
N GLU A 207 0.75 19.45 -10.83
CA GLU A 207 -0.47 20.09 -11.32
C GLU A 207 -0.81 19.60 -12.74
N ILE A 208 -2.11 19.53 -13.07
CA ILE A 208 -2.60 19.22 -14.41
C ILE A 208 -3.03 20.54 -15.06
N LEU A 209 -2.23 20.99 -16.03
CA LEU A 209 -2.49 22.20 -16.82
C LEU A 209 -3.74 22.03 -17.71
N ASP A 210 -4.26 23.12 -18.25
CA ASP A 210 -5.37 23.17 -19.22
C ASP A 210 -6.60 22.28 -18.87
N THR A 211 -6.86 22.11 -17.57
CA THR A 211 -7.96 21.27 -17.07
C THR A 211 -9.31 21.80 -17.57
N PRO A 212 -10.13 21.00 -18.29
CA PRO A 212 -11.40 21.46 -18.83
C PRO A 212 -12.41 21.88 -17.75
N LYS A 213 -12.98 23.09 -17.88
CA LYS A 213 -14.01 23.61 -16.94
C LYS A 213 -15.33 22.83 -16.94
N LYS A 214 -15.56 21.98 -17.94
CA LYS A 214 -16.75 21.12 -18.11
C LYS A 214 -16.34 19.79 -18.76
N TYR A 215 -17.14 18.74 -18.57
CA TYR A 215 -16.98 17.46 -19.24
C TYR A 215 -16.97 17.63 -20.77
N ASN A 216 -15.96 17.08 -21.45
CA ASN A 216 -15.85 17.06 -22.90
C ASN A 216 -15.40 15.68 -23.39
N ARG A 217 -16.32 14.91 -23.97
CA ARG A 217 -16.07 13.53 -24.47
C ARG A 217 -15.20 13.47 -25.73
N ALA A 218 -14.92 14.60 -26.39
CA ALA A 218 -13.99 14.65 -27.52
C ALA A 218 -12.51 14.70 -27.08
N LEU A 219 -12.24 14.85 -25.77
CA LEU A 219 -10.89 14.71 -25.20
C LEU A 219 -10.68 13.28 -24.66
N PRO A 220 -9.44 12.76 -24.63
CA PRO A 220 -9.19 11.41 -24.12
C PRO A 220 -9.49 11.26 -22.62
N SER A 221 -9.73 10.03 -22.18
CA SER A 221 -9.95 9.73 -20.75
C SER A 221 -8.70 10.04 -19.92
N TYR A 222 -8.88 10.69 -18.77
CA TYR A 222 -7.77 10.87 -17.82
C TYR A 222 -7.22 9.53 -17.30
N ARG A 223 -8.07 8.49 -17.21
CA ARG A 223 -7.67 7.15 -16.70
C ARG A 223 -6.82 6.37 -17.69
N GLU A 224 -7.16 6.43 -18.98
CA GLU A 224 -6.42 5.72 -20.03
C GLU A 224 -5.04 6.35 -20.22
N GLN A 225 -4.96 7.68 -20.21
CA GLN A 225 -3.68 8.40 -20.22
C GLN A 225 -2.88 8.13 -18.94
N PHE A 226 -3.51 8.10 -17.75
CA PHE A 226 -2.84 7.75 -16.50
C PHE A 226 -2.26 6.34 -16.55
N ARG A 227 -3.02 5.33 -16.98
CA ARG A 227 -2.53 3.95 -17.18
C ARG A 227 -1.33 3.93 -18.13
N THR A 228 -1.43 4.63 -19.26
CA THR A 228 -0.37 4.70 -20.28
C THR A 228 0.92 5.35 -19.76
N LEU A 229 0.81 6.37 -18.91
CA LEU A 229 1.94 7.04 -18.27
C LEU A 229 2.53 6.19 -17.14
N ALA A 230 1.66 5.60 -16.31
CA ALA A 230 2.02 4.76 -15.18
C ALA A 230 2.78 3.50 -15.60
N SER A 231 2.32 2.77 -16.63
CA SER A 231 3.07 1.65 -17.20
C SER A 231 4.51 2.05 -17.54
N LYS A 232 4.70 3.08 -18.38
CA LYS A 232 6.03 3.55 -18.81
C LYS A 232 6.98 3.96 -17.67
N MET A 233 6.47 4.25 -16.48
CA MET A 233 7.27 4.50 -15.27
C MET A 233 7.51 3.23 -14.45
N VAL A 234 6.49 2.38 -14.32
CA VAL A 234 6.48 1.15 -13.50
C VAL A 234 7.20 -0.03 -14.17
N ASP A 235 7.19 -0.11 -15.50
CA ASP A 235 7.91 -1.11 -16.29
C ASP A 235 9.42 -1.07 -15.94
N ALA A 236 9.96 0.14 -15.71
CA ALA A 236 11.34 0.36 -15.28
C ALA A 236 11.63 -0.09 -13.83
N TRP A 237 10.62 -0.43 -13.03
CA TRP A 237 10.78 -0.94 -11.65
C TRP A 237 10.41 -2.42 -11.52
N GLU A 238 9.85 -3.06 -12.55
CA GLU A 238 9.34 -4.43 -12.47
C GLU A 238 10.43 -5.42 -12.04
N ALA A 239 11.68 -5.23 -12.47
CA ALA A 239 12.81 -6.04 -11.99
C ALA A 239 13.05 -5.94 -10.47
N THR A 240 12.81 -4.76 -9.88
CA THR A 240 13.06 -4.51 -8.44
C THR A 240 11.87 -4.84 -7.54
N CYS A 241 10.64 -4.75 -8.05
CA CYS A 241 9.42 -4.87 -7.27
C CYS A 241 8.30 -5.65 -8.01
N PRO A 242 8.57 -6.81 -8.63
CA PRO A 242 7.69 -7.42 -9.65
C PRO A 242 6.27 -7.70 -9.16
N LEU A 243 6.14 -8.16 -7.92
CA LEU A 243 4.84 -8.42 -7.30
C LEU A 243 4.00 -7.14 -7.17
N ALA A 244 4.62 -6.03 -6.76
CA ALA A 244 3.94 -4.75 -6.56
C ALA A 244 3.67 -4.04 -7.90
N SER A 245 4.60 -4.07 -8.85
CA SER A 245 4.41 -3.58 -10.23
C SER A 245 3.24 -4.27 -10.91
N LYS A 246 3.26 -5.61 -10.97
CA LYS A 246 2.17 -6.41 -11.56
C LYS A 246 0.82 -6.19 -10.88
N HIS A 247 0.82 -6.03 -9.56
CA HIS A 247 -0.40 -5.73 -8.81
C HIS A 247 -0.97 -4.34 -9.15
N PHE A 248 -0.12 -3.31 -9.15
CA PHE A 248 -0.50 -1.94 -9.47
C PHE A 248 -1.05 -1.85 -10.89
N LEU A 249 -0.33 -2.37 -11.89
CA LEU A 249 -0.76 -2.36 -13.27
C LEU A 249 -2.09 -3.09 -13.46
N LYS A 250 -2.28 -4.28 -12.85
CA LYS A 250 -3.57 -5.00 -12.84
C LYS A 250 -4.71 -4.12 -12.33
N MET A 251 -4.51 -3.29 -11.31
CA MET A 251 -5.55 -2.38 -10.82
C MET A 251 -5.91 -1.26 -11.80
N LEU A 252 -4.96 -0.83 -12.65
CA LEU A 252 -5.21 0.21 -13.66
C LEU A 252 -5.94 -0.32 -14.90
N GLU A 253 -5.84 -1.62 -15.19
CA GLU A 253 -6.54 -2.23 -16.34
C GLU A 253 -8.04 -2.32 -16.12
N HIS A 254 -8.45 -2.48 -14.88
CA HIS A 254 -9.84 -2.59 -14.49
C HIS A 254 -10.39 -1.19 -14.20
N CYS A 255 -11.61 -0.91 -14.68
CA CYS A 255 -12.23 0.42 -14.55
C CYS A 255 -12.79 0.67 -13.13
N ILE A 256 -11.92 0.59 -12.13
CA ILE A 256 -12.26 0.67 -10.70
C ILE A 256 -12.97 2.00 -10.36
N PRO A 257 -14.05 2.04 -9.56
CA PRO A 257 -14.74 3.29 -9.23
C PRO A 257 -13.81 4.36 -8.63
N TRP A 258 -14.17 5.64 -8.75
CA TRP A 258 -13.29 6.77 -8.35
C TRP A 258 -12.81 6.70 -6.90
N PHE A 259 -13.62 6.16 -5.99
CA PHE A 259 -13.22 5.86 -4.61
C PHE A 259 -11.94 4.99 -4.54
N TYR A 260 -11.90 3.87 -5.27
CA TYR A 260 -10.76 2.96 -5.31
C TYR A 260 -9.58 3.55 -6.08
N PHE A 261 -9.85 4.35 -7.11
CA PHE A 261 -8.80 5.05 -7.86
C PHE A 261 -8.06 6.08 -6.97
N LYS A 262 -8.76 6.78 -6.06
CA LYS A 262 -8.14 7.63 -5.02
C LYS A 262 -7.17 6.85 -4.12
N GLN A 263 -7.47 5.57 -3.83
CA GLN A 263 -6.63 4.74 -2.96
C GLN A 263 -5.29 4.34 -3.61
N LEU A 264 -5.14 4.44 -4.93
CA LEU A 264 -3.87 4.13 -5.63
C LEU A 264 -2.70 4.98 -5.11
N GLN A 265 -2.96 6.15 -4.54
CA GLN A 265 -1.98 7.00 -3.85
C GLN A 265 -1.23 6.28 -2.72
N TRP A 266 -1.88 5.29 -2.09
CA TRP A 266 -1.35 4.48 -1.00
C TRP A 266 -1.01 3.05 -1.42
N HIS A 267 -0.94 2.78 -2.73
CA HIS A 267 -0.50 1.49 -3.21
C HIS A 267 0.99 1.29 -2.87
N PRO A 268 1.40 0.17 -2.22
CA PRO A 268 2.75 -0.02 -1.73
C PRO A 268 3.90 0.18 -2.75
N LEU A 269 3.64 0.06 -4.05
CA LEU A 269 4.63 0.37 -5.10
C LEU A 269 5.06 1.85 -5.12
N LEU A 270 4.19 2.76 -4.66
CA LEU A 270 4.42 4.21 -4.68
C LEU A 270 4.92 4.77 -3.34
N LEU A 271 5.11 3.91 -2.33
CA LEU A 271 5.54 4.29 -1.00
C LEU A 271 7.07 4.11 -0.85
N SER A 272 7.70 4.95 -0.04
CA SER A 272 9.04 4.68 0.50
C SER A 272 8.96 3.71 1.67
N SER A 273 10.09 3.15 2.10
CA SER A 273 10.12 2.21 3.21
C SER A 273 9.60 2.81 4.53
N ASN A 274 9.91 4.08 4.80
CA ASN A 274 9.34 4.81 5.94
C ASN A 274 7.81 5.03 5.80
N GLU A 275 7.30 5.28 4.60
CA GLU A 275 5.85 5.36 4.36
C GLU A 275 5.17 3.99 4.48
N VAL A 276 5.83 2.89 4.12
CA VAL A 276 5.34 1.51 4.35
C VAL A 276 5.27 1.20 5.84
N ALA A 277 6.25 1.63 6.66
CA ALA A 277 6.16 1.49 8.12
C ALA A 277 4.92 2.19 8.69
N MET A 278 4.71 3.46 8.31
CA MET A 278 3.54 4.25 8.72
C MET A 278 2.24 3.62 8.24
N PHE A 279 2.17 3.20 6.97
CA PHE A 279 1.03 2.52 6.36
C PHE A 279 0.63 1.25 7.13
N ILE A 280 1.60 0.37 7.44
CA ILE A 280 1.35 -0.84 8.25
C ILE A 280 0.87 -0.46 9.65
N PHE A 281 1.54 0.49 10.31
CA PHE A 281 1.24 0.84 11.70
C PHE A 281 -0.13 1.51 11.88
N HIS A 282 -0.45 2.52 11.08
CA HIS A 282 -1.71 3.26 11.15
C HIS A 282 -2.90 2.37 10.79
N LEU A 283 -2.84 1.67 9.66
CA LEU A 283 -3.97 0.85 9.19
C LEU A 283 -4.23 -0.33 10.13
N TYR A 284 -3.20 -1.03 10.61
CA TYR A 284 -3.39 -2.10 11.59
C TYR A 284 -3.99 -1.56 12.91
N THR A 285 -3.51 -0.41 13.39
CA THR A 285 -3.98 0.17 14.65
C THR A 285 -5.44 0.64 14.53
N HIS A 286 -5.83 1.26 13.41
CA HIS A 286 -7.23 1.56 13.10
C HIS A 286 -8.09 0.30 13.04
N LEU A 287 -7.62 -0.78 12.42
CA LEU A 287 -8.37 -2.03 12.40
C LEU A 287 -8.59 -2.60 13.82
N ASP A 288 -7.56 -2.59 14.68
CA ASP A 288 -7.68 -3.11 16.05
C ASP A 288 -8.55 -2.24 16.98
N VAL A 289 -8.63 -0.92 16.75
CA VAL A 289 -9.51 -0.01 17.51
C VAL A 289 -10.93 -0.02 16.95
N GLU A 290 -11.10 0.24 15.66
CA GLU A 290 -12.39 0.57 15.03
C GLU A 290 -13.14 -0.64 14.46
N LYS A 291 -12.45 -1.73 14.10
CA LYS A 291 -13.03 -2.85 13.32
C LYS A 291 -13.04 -4.14 14.12
N LYS A 292 -13.90 -4.21 15.13
CA LYS A 292 -14.14 -5.42 15.94
C LYS A 292 -14.28 -6.67 15.07
N GLY A 293 -13.46 -7.69 15.35
CA GLY A 293 -13.45 -8.96 14.63
C GLY A 293 -12.60 -9.01 13.35
N TRP A 294 -11.97 -7.90 12.93
CA TRP A 294 -11.24 -7.82 11.65
C TRP A 294 -10.21 -8.94 11.44
N LYS A 295 -9.53 -9.42 12.49
CA LYS A 295 -8.54 -10.51 12.38
C LYS A 295 -9.13 -11.79 11.79
N LYS A 296 -10.35 -12.17 12.20
CA LYS A 296 -11.09 -13.33 11.64
C LYS A 296 -11.51 -13.09 10.19
N ASP A 297 -11.85 -11.86 9.84
CA ASP A 297 -12.23 -11.45 8.49
C ASP A 297 -11.03 -11.38 7.54
N TYR A 298 -9.90 -10.88 8.02
CA TYR A 298 -8.62 -10.84 7.31
C TYR A 298 -8.14 -12.25 7.00
N LYS A 299 -8.12 -13.15 7.99
CA LYS A 299 -7.77 -14.57 7.81
C LYS A 299 -8.70 -15.30 6.84
N ARG A 300 -9.96 -14.86 6.68
CA ARG A 300 -10.92 -15.41 5.71
C ARG A 300 -10.77 -14.83 4.29
N LEU A 301 -10.48 -13.53 4.16
CA LEU A 301 -10.39 -12.84 2.87
C LEU A 301 -8.99 -12.92 2.24
N ILE A 302 -7.94 -12.92 3.05
CA ILE A 302 -6.54 -13.05 2.66
C ILE A 302 -6.09 -14.49 2.93
N ALA A 303 -6.54 -15.41 2.07
CA ALA A 303 -6.37 -16.86 2.22
C ALA A 303 -4.94 -17.38 1.91
N ARG A 304 -3.89 -16.70 2.38
CA ARG A 304 -2.51 -17.22 2.39
C ARG A 304 -2.28 -17.97 3.71
N GLU A 305 -2.52 -19.28 3.65
CA GLU A 305 -2.48 -20.21 4.81
C GLU A 305 -1.09 -20.79 5.10
N LYS A 306 -0.10 -20.50 4.25
CA LYS A 306 1.30 -20.87 4.45
C LYS A 306 2.17 -19.62 4.32
N VAL A 307 2.77 -19.22 5.43
CA VAL A 307 3.85 -18.24 5.52
C VAL A 307 4.95 -18.90 6.33
N ASP A 308 6.14 -18.94 5.75
CA ASP A 308 7.33 -19.36 6.49
C ASP A 308 7.91 -18.18 7.27
N PHE A 309 8.37 -18.45 8.48
CA PHE A 309 9.15 -17.52 9.32
C PHE A 309 10.61 -17.97 9.45
N GLY A 310 10.95 -19.19 9.02
CA GLY A 310 12.28 -19.79 9.13
C GLY A 310 13.38 -18.87 8.60
N GLU A 311 13.29 -18.44 7.34
CA GLU A 311 14.32 -17.63 6.69
C GLU A 311 14.65 -16.32 7.44
N ILE A 312 13.66 -15.64 8.04
CA ILE A 312 13.90 -14.39 8.78
C ILE A 312 14.38 -14.62 10.23
N ILE A 313 14.11 -15.78 10.83
CA ILE A 313 14.55 -16.11 12.21
C ILE A 313 15.84 -16.94 12.28
N SER A 314 16.23 -17.62 11.20
CA SER A 314 17.49 -18.36 11.08
C SER A 314 18.48 -17.74 10.08
N GLY A 315 18.17 -16.55 9.54
CA GLY A 315 19.05 -15.81 8.64
C GLY A 315 20.31 -15.28 9.32
N THR A 316 21.32 -14.96 8.51
CA THR A 316 22.65 -14.47 8.94
C THR A 316 22.85 -12.96 8.69
N PHE A 317 21.79 -12.23 8.35
CA PHE A 317 21.82 -10.81 8.02
C PHE A 317 21.89 -9.91 9.28
N ARG A 318 22.26 -8.62 9.10
CA ARG A 318 22.37 -7.63 10.17
C ARG A 318 21.05 -7.55 10.98
N GLY A 319 21.12 -7.84 12.27
CA GLY A 319 19.96 -7.81 13.18
C GLY A 319 19.05 -9.05 13.15
N ALA A 320 19.37 -10.12 12.42
CA ALA A 320 18.54 -11.33 12.34
C ALA A 320 18.21 -11.94 13.72
N PHE A 321 19.16 -11.94 14.66
CA PHE A 321 18.95 -12.31 16.06
C PHE A 321 17.75 -11.57 16.69
N SER A 322 17.61 -10.27 16.43
CA SER A 322 16.55 -9.45 17.01
C SER A 322 15.19 -9.71 16.35
N PHE A 323 15.14 -10.00 15.04
CA PHE A 323 13.92 -10.53 14.41
C PHE A 323 13.50 -11.88 15.02
N ALA A 324 14.47 -12.77 15.28
CA ALA A 324 14.21 -14.03 15.99
C ALA A 324 13.73 -13.81 17.43
N LYS A 325 14.16 -12.74 18.13
CA LYS A 325 13.62 -12.35 19.46
C LYS A 325 12.21 -11.75 19.39
N VAL A 326 11.87 -11.00 18.34
CA VAL A 326 10.47 -10.57 18.09
C VAL A 326 9.56 -11.78 17.85
N TYR A 327 10.05 -12.80 17.12
CA TYR A 327 9.30 -14.02 16.83
C TYR A 327 9.11 -14.91 18.06
N SER A 328 10.16 -15.08 18.87
CA SER A 328 10.16 -15.93 20.07
C SER A 328 9.65 -15.22 21.34
N TYR A 329 8.95 -14.09 21.21
CA TYR A 329 8.45 -13.34 22.37
C TYR A 329 7.35 -14.11 23.13
N PRO A 330 7.54 -14.50 24.41
CA PRO A 330 6.69 -15.51 25.08
C PRO A 330 5.20 -15.21 25.28
N ARG A 331 4.73 -14.02 24.91
CA ARG A 331 3.31 -13.60 25.04
C ARG A 331 2.59 -13.48 23.69
N VAL A 332 3.26 -13.74 22.56
CA VAL A 332 2.69 -13.61 21.22
C VAL A 332 2.98 -14.88 20.42
N VAL A 333 1.92 -15.44 19.82
CA VAL A 333 2.03 -16.55 18.87
C VAL A 333 1.67 -16.03 17.48
N TYR A 334 2.58 -16.17 16.52
CA TYR A 334 2.36 -15.79 15.14
C TYR A 334 1.87 -17.01 14.35
N ASP A 335 0.60 -17.01 13.97
CA ASP A 335 0.06 -17.99 13.02
C ASP A 335 0.91 -18.04 11.73
N PRO A 336 1.17 -19.23 11.13
CA PRO A 336 1.87 -19.36 9.84
C PRO A 336 1.01 -18.96 8.62
N ASN A 337 0.26 -17.87 8.72
CA ASN A 337 -0.65 -17.34 7.70
C ASN A 337 -0.53 -15.81 7.57
N ALA A 338 -1.25 -15.21 6.62
CA ALA A 338 -1.21 -13.76 6.36
C ALA A 338 -1.49 -12.88 7.60
N GLN A 339 -2.37 -13.31 8.51
CA GLN A 339 -2.71 -12.54 9.72
C GLN A 339 -1.54 -12.53 10.71
N GLY A 340 -0.90 -13.69 10.92
CA GLY A 340 0.30 -13.78 11.76
C GLY A 340 1.50 -13.06 11.14
N ALA A 341 1.65 -13.14 9.82
CA ALA A 341 2.68 -12.40 9.07
C ALA A 341 2.53 -10.88 9.22
N LEU A 342 1.32 -10.35 9.08
CA LEU A 342 1.02 -8.93 9.28
C LEU A 342 1.26 -8.50 10.75
N MET A 343 0.87 -9.32 11.72
CA MET A 343 1.11 -9.05 13.14
C MET A 343 2.60 -9.05 13.47
N PHE A 344 3.37 -10.00 12.93
CA PHE A 344 4.83 -10.04 13.06
C PHE A 344 5.48 -8.82 12.43
N PHE A 345 5.08 -8.44 11.20
CA PHE A 345 5.58 -7.26 10.51
C PHE A 345 5.40 -6.01 11.39
N ARG A 346 4.20 -5.78 11.94
CA ARG A 346 3.97 -4.66 12.88
C ARG A 346 4.83 -4.74 14.14
N HIS A 347 4.96 -5.93 14.75
CA HIS A 347 5.75 -6.07 15.98
C HIS A 347 7.25 -5.84 15.72
N ALA A 348 7.76 -6.27 14.56
CA ALA A 348 9.15 -6.07 14.17
C ALA A 348 9.48 -4.59 13.90
N LEU A 349 8.57 -3.83 13.28
CA LEU A 349 8.71 -2.38 13.10
C LEU A 349 8.90 -1.62 14.41
N VAL A 350 8.38 -2.13 15.54
CA VAL A 350 8.47 -1.49 16.86
C VAL A 350 9.63 -2.06 17.70
N HIS A 351 9.79 -3.39 17.73
CA HIS A 351 10.57 -4.07 18.77
C HIS A 351 11.90 -4.68 18.31
N VAL A 352 12.31 -4.58 17.05
CA VAL A 352 13.63 -5.13 16.63
C VAL A 352 14.78 -4.41 17.36
N ASN A 353 14.75 -3.08 17.41
CA ASN A 353 15.79 -2.30 18.08
C ASN A 353 15.78 -2.49 19.62
N ASP A 354 14.62 -2.73 20.23
CA ASP A 354 14.51 -3.10 21.66
C ASP A 354 15.40 -4.31 22.01
N TYR A 355 15.52 -5.29 21.11
CA TYR A 355 16.31 -6.50 21.34
C TYR A 355 17.80 -6.34 21.02
N ILE A 356 18.17 -5.35 20.19
CA ILE A 356 19.57 -4.95 20.02
C ILE A 356 20.03 -4.22 21.29
N TYR A 357 19.25 -3.25 21.77
CA TYR A 357 19.52 -2.52 23.01
C TYR A 357 19.68 -3.47 24.21
N LYS A 358 18.73 -4.41 24.39
CA LYS A 358 18.78 -5.47 25.44
C LYS A 358 19.85 -6.55 25.25
N ALA A 359 20.67 -6.47 24.20
CA ALA A 359 21.90 -7.23 24.05
C ALA A 359 23.09 -6.38 24.52
N LEU A 360 23.23 -5.16 24.00
CA LEU A 360 24.27 -4.19 24.36
C LEU A 360 24.28 -3.86 25.87
N GLU A 361 23.11 -3.70 26.49
CA GLU A 361 22.96 -3.54 27.95
C GLU A 361 23.62 -4.68 28.75
N LYS A 362 23.58 -5.92 28.25
CA LYS A 362 24.15 -7.11 28.92
C LYS A 362 25.65 -7.26 28.69
N GLU A 363 26.15 -6.64 27.65
CA GLU A 363 27.58 -6.49 27.38
C GLU A 363 28.17 -5.29 28.19
N ASN A 364 27.32 -4.57 28.94
CA ASN A 364 27.62 -3.40 29.77
C ASN A 364 28.02 -2.14 28.98
N VAL A 365 27.65 -2.08 27.69
CA VAL A 365 27.78 -0.88 26.86
C VAL A 365 26.78 0.16 27.37
N LYS A 366 27.23 1.37 27.73
CA LYS A 366 26.31 2.43 28.17
C LYS A 366 25.52 3.02 26.99
N PRO A 367 24.34 3.61 27.21
CA PRO A 367 23.54 4.21 26.13
C PRO A 367 24.29 5.29 25.33
N GLU A 368 25.19 6.02 25.97
CA GLU A 368 26.04 7.07 25.37
C GLU A 368 27.22 6.50 24.56
N GLU A 369 27.52 5.21 24.73
CA GLU A 369 28.59 4.46 24.07
C GLU A 369 28.07 3.61 22.90
N ILE A 370 26.75 3.55 22.70
CA ILE A 370 26.12 2.87 21.57
C ILE A 370 26.39 3.65 20.28
N ALA A 371 27.16 3.06 19.38
CA ALA A 371 27.42 3.64 18.06
C ALA A 371 26.11 3.84 17.27
N ALA A 372 26.02 4.92 16.49
CA ALA A 372 24.79 5.28 15.76
C ALA A 372 24.37 4.23 14.72
N ASP A 373 25.33 3.43 14.24
CA ASP A 373 25.17 2.29 13.34
C ASP A 373 25.06 0.93 14.07
N ALA A 374 24.82 0.91 15.39
CA ALA A 374 24.49 -0.33 16.12
C ALA A 374 23.01 -0.74 15.94
N LEU A 375 22.10 0.24 15.84
CA LEU A 375 20.66 0.01 15.65
C LEU A 375 20.28 -0.09 14.17
N LEU A 376 19.22 -0.83 13.84
CA LEU A 376 18.69 -0.81 12.47
C LEU A 376 17.92 0.49 12.24
N THR A 377 18.13 1.13 11.08
CA THR A 377 17.27 2.22 10.63
C THR A 377 15.86 1.72 10.33
N GLN A 378 14.87 2.61 10.38
CA GLN A 378 13.48 2.26 10.06
C GLN A 378 13.34 1.70 8.64
N GLU A 379 14.16 2.20 7.71
CA GLU A 379 14.26 1.74 6.33
C GLU A 379 14.87 0.33 6.22
N GLU A 380 15.98 0.03 6.90
CA GLU A 380 16.53 -1.33 6.94
C GLU A 380 15.52 -2.34 7.49
N ILE A 381 14.85 -2.03 8.60
CA ILE A 381 13.83 -2.91 9.19
C ILE A 381 12.73 -3.22 8.15
N VAL A 382 12.24 -2.20 7.44
CA VAL A 382 11.21 -2.36 6.42
C VAL A 382 11.74 -3.12 5.20
N ASN A 383 12.95 -2.82 4.72
CA ASN A 383 13.55 -3.48 3.56
C ASN A 383 13.75 -4.97 3.84
N THR A 384 14.20 -5.34 5.05
CA THR A 384 14.24 -6.74 5.52
C THR A 384 12.83 -7.36 5.56
N LEU A 385 11.84 -6.68 6.17
CA LEU A 385 10.48 -7.22 6.27
C LEU A 385 9.76 -7.34 4.92
N VAL A 386 10.03 -6.45 3.96
CA VAL A 386 9.50 -6.53 2.60
C VAL A 386 10.23 -7.59 1.77
N HIS A 387 11.51 -7.87 2.05
CA HIS A 387 12.25 -8.97 1.41
C HIS A 387 11.63 -10.34 1.76
N PHE A 388 11.42 -10.63 3.05
CA PHE A 388 10.84 -11.91 3.50
C PHE A 388 9.30 -11.95 3.38
N PHE A 389 8.60 -10.81 3.51
CA PHE A 389 7.14 -10.74 3.46
C PHE A 389 6.60 -9.75 2.41
N PRO A 390 7.00 -9.84 1.12
CA PRO A 390 6.64 -8.86 0.08
C PRO A 390 5.14 -8.77 -0.21
N LYS A 391 4.37 -9.75 0.24
CA LYS A 391 2.90 -9.77 0.15
C LYS A 391 2.21 -8.93 1.23
N VAL A 392 2.79 -8.73 2.41
CA VAL A 392 2.08 -8.15 3.57
C VAL A 392 1.53 -6.73 3.33
N PRO A 393 2.31 -5.77 2.78
CA PRO A 393 1.77 -4.44 2.48
C PRO A 393 0.63 -4.48 1.45
N LEU A 394 0.73 -5.34 0.43
CA LEU A 394 -0.28 -5.50 -0.62
C LEU A 394 -1.55 -6.19 -0.10
N GLU A 395 -1.39 -7.19 0.77
CA GLU A 395 -2.50 -7.89 1.42
C GLU A 395 -3.28 -6.96 2.36
N LEU A 396 -2.60 -6.12 3.15
CA LEU A 396 -3.25 -5.10 3.97
C LEU A 396 -3.95 -4.05 3.10
N PHE A 397 -3.27 -3.52 2.08
CA PHE A 397 -3.86 -2.59 1.11
C PHE A 397 -5.17 -3.14 0.52
N ASN A 398 -5.13 -4.37 0.00
CA ASN A 398 -6.29 -5.03 -0.59
C ASN A 398 -7.40 -5.28 0.43
N TYR A 399 -7.06 -5.62 1.68
CA TYR A 399 -8.06 -5.76 2.74
C TYR A 399 -8.81 -4.44 3.02
N MET A 400 -8.11 -3.29 3.04
CA MET A 400 -8.77 -1.98 3.19
C MET A 400 -9.72 -1.69 2.02
N LEU A 401 -9.32 -2.01 0.79
CA LEU A 401 -10.20 -1.88 -0.39
C LEU A 401 -11.42 -2.81 -0.30
N TYR A 402 -11.21 -4.09 0.03
CA TYR A 402 -12.28 -5.08 0.22
C TYR A 402 -13.29 -4.64 1.28
N LYS A 403 -12.85 -3.93 2.31
CA LYS A 403 -13.70 -3.38 3.38
C LYS A 403 -14.26 -1.98 3.10
N GLY A 404 -13.96 -1.40 1.94
CA GLY A 404 -14.42 -0.06 1.55
C GLY A 404 -13.89 1.06 2.44
N ILE A 405 -12.74 0.87 3.09
CA ILE A 405 -12.15 1.85 4.01
C ILE A 405 -11.30 2.84 3.20
N ASP A 406 -11.52 4.14 3.39
CA ASP A 406 -10.67 5.18 2.79
C ASP A 406 -9.35 5.27 3.56
N ILE A 407 -8.24 4.93 2.90
CA ILE A 407 -6.90 4.94 3.52
C ILE A 407 -6.49 6.37 3.90
N ASN A 408 -6.95 7.36 3.11
CA ASN A 408 -6.76 8.81 3.33
C ASN A 408 -7.61 9.38 4.49
N ALA A 409 -8.32 8.54 5.23
CA ALA A 409 -9.08 8.91 6.43
C ALA A 409 -8.57 8.14 7.68
N VAL A 410 -7.41 7.49 7.54
CA VAL A 410 -6.75 6.65 8.57
C VAL A 410 -5.27 7.00 8.70
N ILE A 411 -4.65 7.40 7.59
CA ILE A 411 -3.36 8.09 7.49
C ILE A 411 -3.66 9.57 7.17
#